data_AF-A0AAX4JGC2-F1
#
_entry.id   AF-A0AAX4JGC2-F1
#
_cell.length_a   1.000
_cell.length_b   1.000
_cell.length_c   1.000
_cell.angle_alpha   90.00
_cell.angle_beta   90.00
_cell.angle_gamma   90.00
#
_symmetry.space_group_name_H-M   'P 1'
#
loop_
_entity.id
_entity.type
_entity.pdbx_description
1 polymer ?
#
loop_
_entity_poly.entity_id
_entity_poly.type
_entity_poly.pdbx_seq_one_letter_code
_entity_poly.pdbx_strand_id
1 'polypeptide(L)'
;MKDLEIFFSVLFCVSPIVGFIPQILTQKIIFPELLSSLTIIANILKIFHFREKSSLSSVIPLQGIFTIILHSCLLYFNKSLYSVTEEKIMKKLKITNKQLYFSYILLVAVSTHLIGSFIRSFEFCGLLSLIFEVSVNSIQLLIEKQNKEVIIETTKKVRSQKELYLVWIVGDICRIFFMISVDTPYVYSVASLIQLGIDGYLLYK
;
A
#
# COMPACT_ATOMS: atom_id res chain seq x y z
N MET A 1 -19.48 -21.67 -8.88
CA MET A 1 -19.41 -20.37 -8.17
C MET A 1 -18.41 -20.42 -7.02
N LYS A 2 -18.48 -21.38 -6.09
CA LYS A 2 -17.52 -21.50 -4.97
C LYS A 2 -16.05 -21.63 -5.40
N ASP A 3 -15.75 -22.44 -6.41
CA ASP A 3 -14.36 -22.59 -6.89
C ASP A 3 -13.79 -21.29 -7.49
N LEU A 4 -14.66 -20.51 -8.14
CA LEU A 4 -14.31 -19.22 -8.72
C LEU A 4 -14.04 -18.17 -7.62
N GLU A 5 -14.84 -18.18 -6.56
CA GLU A 5 -14.67 -17.33 -5.38
C GLU A 5 -13.36 -17.65 -4.63
N ILE A 6 -13.04 -18.95 -4.47
CA ILE A 6 -11.77 -19.41 -3.88
C ILE A 6 -10.59 -18.95 -4.74
N PHE A 7 -10.67 -19.14 -6.06
CA PHE A 7 -9.62 -18.72 -6.99
C PHE A 7 -9.36 -17.21 -6.92
N PHE A 8 -10.40 -16.39 -6.95
CA PHE A 8 -10.26 -14.93 -6.81
C PHE A 8 -9.77 -14.50 -5.44
N SER A 9 -10.14 -15.21 -4.37
CA SER A 9 -9.65 -14.95 -3.02
C SER A 9 -8.14 -15.21 -2.91
N VAL A 10 -7.65 -16.30 -3.51
CA VAL A 10 -6.20 -16.60 -3.55
C VAL A 10 -5.46 -15.56 -4.39
N LEU A 11 -5.97 -15.22 -5.58
CA LEU A 11 -5.37 -14.18 -6.42
C LEU A 11 -5.31 -12.83 -5.70
N PHE A 12 -6.37 -12.46 -5.00
CA PHE A 12 -6.44 -11.23 -4.23
C PHE A 12 -5.40 -11.21 -3.09
N CYS A 13 -5.23 -12.31 -2.37
CA CYS A 13 -4.22 -12.40 -1.30
C CYS A 13 -2.78 -12.34 -1.81
N VAL A 14 -2.50 -12.93 -2.98
CA VAL A 14 -1.13 -13.05 -3.53
C VAL A 14 -0.74 -11.86 -4.40
N SER A 15 -1.71 -11.11 -4.96
CA SER A 15 -1.45 -9.97 -5.85
C SER A 15 -0.44 -8.94 -5.32
N PRO A 16 -0.39 -8.60 -4.01
CA PRO A 16 0.61 -7.66 -3.50
C PRO A 16 2.03 -8.18 -3.69
N ILE A 17 2.25 -9.49 -3.54
CA ILE A 17 3.58 -10.10 -3.65
C ILE A 17 4.05 -10.09 -5.10
N VAL A 18 3.16 -10.41 -6.05
CA VAL A 18 3.51 -10.52 -7.48
C VAL A 18 4.16 -9.24 -8.00
N GLY A 19 3.68 -8.08 -7.57
CA GLY A 19 4.21 -6.78 -8.01
C GLY A 19 5.67 -6.54 -7.60
N PHE A 20 6.11 -7.16 -6.52
CA PHE A 20 7.47 -6.99 -5.99
C PHE A 20 8.40 -8.15 -6.32
N ILE A 21 7.93 -9.22 -6.98
CA ILE A 21 8.76 -10.36 -7.39
C ILE A 21 10.03 -9.89 -8.13
N PRO A 22 9.97 -9.00 -9.14
CA PRO A 22 11.18 -8.56 -9.83
C PRO A 22 12.18 -7.84 -8.93
N GLN A 23 11.69 -7.08 -7.94
CA GLN A 23 12.54 -6.34 -6.99
C GLN A 23 13.17 -7.27 -5.94
N ILE A 24 12.41 -8.26 -5.46
CA ILE A 24 12.87 -9.28 -4.52
C ILE A 24 13.93 -10.16 -5.19
N LEU A 25 13.69 -10.64 -6.40
CA LEU A 25 14.62 -11.50 -7.14
C LEU A 25 15.92 -10.77 -7.50
N THR A 26 15.84 -9.49 -7.88
CA THR A 26 17.03 -8.71 -8.23
C THR A 26 17.75 -8.12 -7.02
N GLN A 27 17.19 -8.26 -5.80
CA GLN A 27 17.64 -7.60 -4.56
C GLN A 27 17.83 -6.08 -4.69
N LYS A 28 17.25 -5.48 -5.72
CA LYS A 28 17.25 -4.03 -5.97
C LYS A 28 15.87 -3.51 -5.60
N ILE A 29 15.66 -3.36 -4.30
CA ILE A 29 14.45 -2.75 -3.76
C ILE A 29 14.60 -1.24 -3.94
N ILE A 30 13.73 -0.68 -4.77
CA ILE A 30 13.70 0.75 -5.12
C ILE A 30 12.40 1.38 -4.61
N PHE A 31 11.54 0.59 -3.97
CA PHE A 31 10.27 1.07 -3.49
C PHE A 31 10.44 2.01 -2.29
N PRO A 32 9.90 3.24 -2.34
CA PRO A 32 10.06 4.23 -1.28
C PRO A 32 9.66 3.71 0.12
N GLU A 33 10.49 4.02 1.12
CA GLU A 33 10.30 3.59 2.51
C GLU A 33 9.06 4.25 3.13
N LEU A 34 8.83 5.53 2.79
CA LEU A 34 7.62 6.23 3.23
C LEU A 34 6.36 5.52 2.74
N LEU A 35 6.33 5.12 1.47
CA LEU A 35 5.16 4.45 0.88
C LEU A 35 4.93 3.08 1.51
N SER A 36 5.99 2.33 1.77
CA SER A 36 5.88 1.07 2.52
C SER A 36 5.28 1.28 3.91
N SER A 37 5.72 2.33 4.61
CA SER A 37 5.22 2.66 5.95
C SER A 37 3.74 3.02 5.95
N LEU A 38 3.30 3.85 5.00
CA LEU A 38 1.89 4.20 4.82
C LEU A 38 1.04 2.98 4.47
N THR A 39 1.56 2.09 3.62
CA THR A 39 0.89 0.83 3.25
C THR A 39 0.72 -0.10 4.46
N ILE A 40 1.74 -0.20 5.32
CA ILE A 40 1.65 -0.97 6.57
C ILE A 40 0.56 -0.39 7.48
N ILE A 41 0.57 0.92 7.71
CA ILE A 41 -0.45 1.59 8.55
C ILE A 41 -1.85 1.35 7.98
N ALA A 42 -2.04 1.52 6.67
CA ALA A 42 -3.31 1.28 6.01
C ALA A 42 -3.85 -0.13 6.27
N ASN A 43 -2.98 -1.14 6.20
CA ASN A 43 -3.39 -2.54 6.39
C ASN A 43 -3.58 -2.91 7.87
N ILE A 44 -2.86 -2.31 8.81
CA ILE A 44 -3.15 -2.45 10.25
C ILE A 44 -4.56 -1.93 10.55
N LEU A 45 -4.89 -0.73 10.05
CA LEU A 45 -6.21 -0.13 10.22
C LEU A 45 -7.32 -0.97 9.58
N LYS A 46 -7.05 -1.54 8.40
CA LYS A 46 -7.95 -2.46 7.72
C LYS A 46 -8.23 -3.70 8.59
N ILE A 47 -7.20 -4.30 9.19
CA ILE A 47 -7.35 -5.45 10.09
C ILE A 47 -8.21 -5.09 11.30
N PHE A 48 -7.99 -3.92 11.92
CA PHE A 48 -8.82 -3.47 13.04
C PHE A 48 -10.28 -3.27 12.63
N HIS A 49 -10.54 -2.68 11.47
CA HIS A 49 -11.89 -2.48 10.96
C HIS A 49 -12.64 -3.79 10.73
N PHE A 50 -11.98 -4.78 10.13
CA PHE A 50 -12.59 -6.06 9.77
C PHE A 50 -12.59 -7.10 10.91
N ARG A 51 -11.89 -6.85 12.03
CA ARG A 51 -11.85 -7.77 13.18
C ARG A 51 -13.23 -8.03 13.78
N GLU A 52 -14.10 -7.01 13.83
CA GLU A 52 -15.43 -7.10 14.43
C GLU A 52 -16.53 -7.43 13.41
N LYS A 53 -16.22 -7.36 12.10
CA LYS A 53 -17.16 -7.68 11.01
C LYS A 53 -17.06 -9.16 10.66
N SER A 54 -17.62 -10.00 11.53
CA SER A 54 -17.60 -11.48 11.44
C SER A 54 -18.19 -12.08 10.16
N SER A 55 -18.93 -11.29 9.36
CA SER A 55 -19.58 -11.73 8.11
C SER A 55 -18.82 -11.34 6.83
N LEU A 56 -17.82 -10.46 6.90
CA LEU A 56 -17.02 -10.07 5.73
C LEU A 56 -15.78 -10.94 5.61
N SER A 57 -15.65 -11.54 4.43
CA SER A 57 -14.62 -12.52 4.02
C SER A 57 -13.27 -12.34 4.75
N SER A 58 -12.89 -13.35 5.55
CA SER A 58 -11.61 -13.47 6.27
C SER A 58 -10.37 -13.29 5.36
N VAL A 59 -10.59 -13.32 4.05
CA VAL A 59 -9.64 -13.03 2.99
C VAL A 59 -9.10 -11.59 3.06
N ILE A 60 -9.93 -10.60 3.41
CA ILE A 60 -9.48 -9.19 3.49
C ILE A 60 -8.42 -8.98 4.59
N PRO A 61 -8.65 -9.35 5.87
CA PRO A 61 -7.61 -9.22 6.88
C PRO A 61 -6.39 -10.12 6.59
N LEU A 62 -6.58 -11.29 5.97
CA LEU A 62 -5.47 -12.16 5.56
C LEU A 62 -4.56 -11.47 4.52
N GLN A 63 -5.14 -10.87 3.49
CA GLN A 63 -4.40 -10.06 2.51
C GLN A 63 -3.67 -8.89 3.19
N GLY A 64 -4.31 -8.26 4.18
CA GLY A 64 -3.70 -7.20 4.98
C GLY A 64 -2.44 -7.68 5.73
N ILE A 65 -2.49 -8.87 6.35
CA ILE A 65 -1.34 -9.48 7.03
C ILE A 65 -0.19 -9.75 6.04
N PHE A 66 -0.49 -10.37 4.89
CA PHE A 66 0.52 -10.62 3.86
C PHE A 66 1.17 -9.32 3.37
N THR A 67 0.37 -8.27 3.16
CA THR A 67 0.86 -6.96 2.74
C THR A 67 1.77 -6.33 3.80
N ILE A 68 1.41 -6.42 5.08
CA ILE A 68 2.25 -5.93 6.18
C ILE A 68 3.60 -6.66 6.20
N ILE A 69 3.60 -7.99 6.08
CA ILE A 69 4.83 -8.79 6.08
C ILE A 69 5.72 -8.38 4.90
N LEU A 70 5.14 -8.31 3.69
CA LEU A 70 5.85 -7.93 2.47
C LEU A 70 6.51 -6.55 2.61
N HIS A 71 5.76 -5.52 2.99
CA HIS A 71 6.30 -4.17 3.11
C HIS A 71 7.28 -4.03 4.29
N SER A 72 7.12 -4.83 5.35
CA SER A 72 8.10 -4.89 6.43
C SER A 72 9.44 -5.47 5.94
N CYS A 73 9.39 -6.53 5.12
CA CYS A 73 10.57 -7.06 4.45
C CYS A 73 11.20 -6.05 3.50
N LEU A 74 10.38 -5.35 2.69
CA LEU A 74 10.87 -4.31 1.78
C LEU A 74 11.59 -3.21 2.54
N LEU A 75 11.04 -2.71 3.65
CA LEU A 75 11.68 -1.71 4.51
C LEU A 75 13.03 -2.19 5.07
N TYR A 76 13.07 -3.44 5.56
CA TYR A 76 14.28 -4.00 6.16
C TYR A 76 15.42 -4.15 5.13
N PHE A 77 15.09 -4.61 3.92
CA PHE A 77 16.07 -4.83 2.86
C PHE A 77 16.31 -3.61 1.97
N ASN A 78 15.57 -2.51 2.16
CA ASN A 78 15.77 -1.31 1.36
C ASN A 78 17.15 -0.69 1.65
N LYS A 79 17.93 -0.46 0.58
CA LYS A 79 19.24 0.21 0.61
C LYS A 79 19.26 1.47 -0.26
N SER A 80 18.13 1.87 -0.83
CA SER A 80 18.03 3.05 -1.69
C SER A 80 18.20 4.33 -0.87
N LEU A 81 18.74 5.36 -1.51
CA LEU A 81 18.69 6.72 -0.98
C LEU A 81 17.23 7.20 -0.99
N TYR A 82 16.88 8.06 -0.04
CA TYR A 82 15.56 8.68 0.01
C TYR A 82 15.33 9.56 -1.24
N SER A 83 14.10 9.53 -1.75
CA SER A 83 13.66 10.53 -2.73
C SER A 83 13.59 11.93 -2.10
N VAL A 84 13.63 12.98 -2.92
CA VAL A 84 13.52 14.38 -2.45
C VAL A 84 12.24 14.61 -1.63
N THR A 85 11.14 13.98 -2.03
CA THR A 85 9.87 14.05 -1.29
C THR A 85 9.97 13.34 0.07
N GLU A 86 10.57 12.15 0.11
CA GLU A 86 10.81 11.44 1.37
C GLU A 86 11.69 12.26 2.31
N GLU A 87 12.81 12.79 1.84
CA GLU A 87 13.68 13.63 2.66
C GLU A 87 12.96 14.85 3.24
N LYS A 88 12.13 15.53 2.43
CA LYS A 88 11.34 16.68 2.91
C LYS A 88 10.37 16.27 4.00
N ILE A 89 9.67 15.15 3.82
CA ILE A 89 8.70 14.63 4.80
C ILE A 89 9.42 14.18 6.07
N MET A 90 10.51 13.42 5.95
CA MET A 90 11.33 12.99 7.07
C MET A 90 11.89 14.15 7.87
N LYS A 91 12.42 15.19 7.20
CA LYS A 91 12.91 16.40 7.87
C LYS A 91 11.79 17.09 8.64
N LYS A 92 10.59 17.22 8.05
CA LYS A 92 9.42 17.82 8.71
C LYS A 92 8.96 17.01 9.92
N LEU A 93 9.01 15.68 9.84
CA LEU A 93 8.65 14.76 10.91
C LEU A 93 9.80 14.48 11.90
N LYS A 94 10.98 15.08 11.69
CA LYS A 94 12.21 14.84 12.47
C LYS A 94 12.61 13.36 12.56
N ILE A 95 12.33 12.59 11.51
CA ILE A 95 12.73 11.18 11.40
C ILE A 95 14.17 11.14 10.91
N THR A 96 15.10 10.77 11.80
CA THR A 96 16.55 10.73 11.50
C THR A 96 17.08 9.34 11.19
N ASN A 97 16.33 8.27 11.52
CA ASN A 97 16.74 6.88 11.33
C ASN A 97 15.54 5.98 11.00
N LYS A 98 15.79 4.88 10.28
CA LYS A 98 14.84 3.81 9.95
C LYS A 98 14.08 3.25 11.16
N GLN A 99 14.75 3.11 12.31
CA GLN A 99 14.12 2.64 13.54
C GLN A 99 12.95 3.53 13.99
N LEU A 100 13.02 4.83 13.73
CA LEU A 100 11.94 5.76 14.09
C LEU A 100 10.68 5.51 13.26
N TYR A 101 10.78 5.03 12.02
CA TYR A 101 9.60 4.66 11.22
C TYR A 101 8.77 3.58 11.89
N PHE A 102 9.43 2.51 12.34
CA PHE A 102 8.75 1.43 13.06
C PHE A 102 8.10 1.95 14.34
N SER A 103 8.78 2.84 15.08
CA SER A 103 8.19 3.48 16.26
C SER A 103 6.97 4.33 15.91
N TYR A 104 6.97 5.08 14.81
CA TYR A 104 5.81 5.86 14.35
C TYR A 104 4.65 4.96 13.90
N ILE A 105 4.93 3.90 13.15
CA ILE A 105 3.92 2.91 12.74
C ILE A 105 3.27 2.29 13.98
N LEU A 106 4.09 1.85 14.94
CA LEU A 106 3.62 1.25 16.18
C LEU A 106 2.80 2.24 17.01
N LEU A 107 3.26 3.49 17.13
CA LEU A 107 2.55 4.54 17.84
C LEU A 107 1.17 4.79 17.21
N VAL A 108 1.09 4.95 15.89
CA VAL A 108 -0.17 5.13 15.18
C VAL A 108 -1.09 3.92 15.37
N ALA A 109 -0.56 2.70 15.27
CA ALA A 109 -1.33 1.47 15.47
C ALA A 109 -1.89 1.38 16.90
N VAL A 110 -1.07 1.63 17.92
CA VAL A 110 -1.50 1.59 19.33
C VAL A 110 -2.52 2.69 19.61
N SER A 111 -2.25 3.93 19.20
CA SER A 111 -3.17 5.06 19.42
C SER A 111 -4.51 4.83 18.74
N THR A 112 -4.53 4.36 17.50
CA THR A 112 -5.78 4.07 16.78
C THR A 112 -6.54 2.91 17.40
N HIS A 113 -5.85 1.87 17.87
CA HIS A 113 -6.49 0.77 18.59
C HIS A 113 -7.13 1.23 19.91
N LEU A 114 -6.42 2.06 20.69
CA LEU A 114 -6.93 2.64 21.93
C LEU A 114 -8.17 3.51 21.69
N ILE A 115 -8.14 4.37 20.67
CA ILE A 115 -9.28 5.20 20.28
C ILE A 115 -10.49 4.32 19.92
N GLY A 116 -10.30 3.29 19.11
CA GLY A 116 -11.40 2.39 18.75
C GLY A 116 -11.97 1.61 19.92
N SER A 117 -11.11 1.19 20.84
CA SER A 117 -11.53 0.56 22.10
C SER A 117 -12.33 1.51 22.99
N PHE A 118 -11.94 2.78 23.04
CA PHE A 118 -12.63 3.81 23.82
C PHE A 118 -14.01 4.16 23.24
N ILE A 119 -14.10 4.31 21.92
CA ILE A 119 -15.34 4.63 21.20
C ILE A 119 -16.23 3.40 21.01
N ARG A 120 -15.70 2.19 21.24
CA ARG A 120 -16.34 0.89 20.96
C ARG A 120 -16.77 0.73 19.50
N SER A 121 -15.98 1.28 18.58
CA SER A 121 -16.21 1.17 17.15
C SER A 121 -14.89 1.33 16.40
N PHE A 122 -14.65 0.46 15.41
CA PHE A 122 -13.51 0.53 14.49
C PHE A 122 -13.92 0.97 13.07
N GLU A 123 -15.11 1.55 12.88
CA GLU A 123 -15.55 2.05 11.57
C GLU A 123 -14.61 3.13 11.03
N PHE A 124 -14.13 4.04 11.88
CA PHE A 124 -13.18 5.09 11.49
C PHE A 124 -11.84 4.52 11.00
N CYS A 125 -11.43 3.33 11.45
CA CYS A 125 -10.23 2.67 10.94
C CYS A 125 -10.38 2.30 9.45
N GLY A 126 -11.59 1.94 9.00
CA GLY A 126 -11.86 1.68 7.59
C GLY A 126 -11.67 2.93 6.74
N LEU A 127 -12.21 4.06 7.19
CA LEU A 127 -12.03 5.35 6.50
C LEU A 127 -10.56 5.80 6.47
N LEU A 128 -9.86 5.72 7.61
CA LEU A 128 -8.43 6.07 7.67
C LEU A 128 -7.58 5.16 6.80
N SER A 129 -7.88 3.85 6.76
CA SER A 129 -7.21 2.87 5.90
C SER A 129 -7.30 3.31 4.43
N LEU A 130 -8.50 3.68 3.97
CA LEU A 130 -8.73 4.16 2.60
C LEU A 130 -7.97 5.46 2.31
N ILE A 131 -7.96 6.40 3.25
CA ILE A 131 -7.18 7.65 3.10
C ILE A 131 -5.70 7.33 2.89
N PHE A 132 -5.14 6.42 3.69
CA PHE A 132 -3.73 6.03 3.53
C PHE A 132 -3.47 5.29 2.21
N GLU A 133 -4.35 4.37 1.79
CA GLU A 133 -4.22 3.67 0.51
C GLU A 133 -4.20 4.64 -0.70
N VAL A 134 -5.11 5.62 -0.72
CA VAL A 134 -5.15 6.63 -1.79
C VAL A 134 -3.95 7.59 -1.69
N SER A 135 -3.50 7.89 -0.47
CA SER A 135 -2.33 8.75 -0.24
C SER A 135 -1.04 8.10 -0.75
N VAL A 136 -0.89 6.77 -0.66
CA VAL A 136 0.25 6.04 -1.23
C VAL A 136 0.38 6.33 -2.72
N ASN A 137 -0.71 6.22 -3.48
CA ASN A 137 -0.68 6.44 -4.93
C ASN A 137 -0.47 7.91 -5.28
N SER A 138 -1.04 8.82 -4.49
CA SER A 138 -0.86 10.27 -4.66
C SER A 138 0.61 10.68 -4.43
N ILE A 139 1.25 10.15 -3.39
CA ILE A 139 2.66 10.42 -3.07
C ILE A 139 3.57 9.76 -4.10
N GLN A 140 3.25 8.52 -4.55
CA GLN A 140 3.98 7.84 -5.62
C GLN A 140 4.01 8.70 -6.90
N LEU A 141 2.87 9.27 -7.30
CA LEU A 141 2.78 10.16 -8.46
C LEU A 141 3.69 11.39 -8.31
N LEU A 142 3.76 11.97 -7.12
CA LEU A 142 4.64 13.11 -6.83
C LEU A 142 6.13 12.73 -6.89
N ILE A 143 6.50 11.56 -6.35
CA ILE A 143 7.87 11.03 -6.40
C ILE A 143 8.31 10.81 -7.85
N GLU A 144 7.47 10.16 -8.66
CA GLU A 144 7.76 9.89 -10.07
C GLU A 144 7.89 11.18 -10.90
N LYS A 145 7.02 12.18 -10.65
CA LYS A 145 7.11 13.47 -11.33
C LYS A 145 8.43 14.18 -11.04
N GLN A 146 8.86 14.21 -9.78
CA GLN A 146 10.12 14.83 -9.37
C GLN A 146 11.33 14.05 -9.89
N ASN A 147 11.30 12.72 -9.84
CA ASN A 147 12.39 11.90 -10.38
C ASN A 147 12.58 12.14 -11.88
N LYS A 148 11.50 12.28 -12.66
CA LYS A 148 11.60 12.63 -14.09
C LYS A 148 12.24 14.01 -14.31
N GLU A 149 11.89 15.01 -13.50
CA GLU A 149 12.51 16.35 -13.57
C GLU A 149 14.03 16.30 -13.28
N VAL A 150 14.46 15.52 -12.27
CA VAL A 150 15.88 15.37 -11.91
C VAL A 150 16.68 14.54 -12.92
N ILE A 151 16.08 13.53 -13.56
CA ILE A 151 16.75 12.70 -14.58
C ILE A 151 16.98 13.49 -15.87
N ILE A 152 16.12 14.46 -16.20
CA ILE A 152 16.37 15.36 -17.34
C ILE A 152 17.65 16.18 -17.08
N GLU A 153 17.95 16.51 -15.83
CA GLU A 153 19.15 17.24 -15.43
C GLU A 153 20.40 16.36 -15.21
N THR A 154 20.22 15.05 -14.97
CA THR A 154 21.32 14.13 -14.66
C THR A 154 21.27 12.85 -15.51
N THR A 155 22.32 12.57 -16.27
CA THR A 155 22.50 11.41 -17.18
C THR A 155 22.53 10.02 -16.52
N LYS A 156 21.90 9.82 -15.35
CA LYS A 156 21.74 8.52 -14.69
C LYS A 156 20.40 7.89 -15.09
N LYS A 157 20.46 6.73 -15.76
CA LYS A 157 19.28 5.89 -16.02
C LYS A 157 18.75 5.31 -14.71
N VAL A 158 17.67 5.88 -14.19
CA VAL A 158 16.85 5.25 -13.14
C VAL A 158 15.98 4.17 -13.81
N ARG A 159 15.95 2.95 -13.24
CA ARG A 159 15.11 1.86 -13.77
C ARG A 159 13.64 2.27 -13.62
N SER A 160 12.92 2.28 -14.73
CA SER A 160 11.48 2.56 -14.76
C SER A 160 10.70 1.47 -14.02
N GLN A 161 9.79 1.86 -13.13
CA GLN A 161 8.95 0.95 -12.33
C GLN A 161 7.71 0.45 -13.09
N LYS A 162 7.69 0.50 -14.44
CA LYS A 162 6.52 0.10 -15.25
C LYS A 162 6.03 -1.33 -15.01
N GLU A 163 6.94 -2.26 -14.74
CA GLU A 163 6.61 -3.64 -14.37
C GLU A 163 5.75 -3.70 -13.08
N LEU A 164 6.04 -2.83 -12.11
CA LEU A 164 5.30 -2.72 -10.86
C LEU A 164 3.87 -2.22 -11.12
N TYR A 165 3.72 -1.15 -11.91
CA TYR A 165 2.40 -0.57 -12.21
C TYR A 165 1.50 -1.52 -13.00
N LEU A 166 2.07 -2.27 -13.95
CA LEU A 166 1.30 -3.27 -14.71
C LEU A 166 0.71 -4.34 -13.79
N VAL A 167 1.51 -4.82 -12.82
CA VAL A 167 1.03 -5.83 -11.87
C VAL A 167 0.02 -5.25 -10.88
N TRP A 168 0.21 -3.99 -10.44
CA TRP A 168 -0.75 -3.31 -9.59
C TRP A 168 -2.11 -3.10 -10.27
N ILE A 169 -2.13 -2.72 -11.56
CA ILE A 169 -3.35 -2.66 -12.36
C ILE A 169 -4.09 -4.00 -12.37
N VAL A 170 -3.38 -5.12 -12.54
CA VAL A 170 -3.99 -6.46 -12.49
C VAL A 170 -4.54 -6.73 -11.09
N GLY A 171 -3.80 -6.39 -10.04
CA GLY A 171 -4.24 -6.51 -8.64
C GLY A 171 -5.50 -5.70 -8.34
N ASP A 172 -5.58 -4.46 -8.82
CA ASP A 172 -6.73 -3.57 -8.65
C ASP A 172 -7.96 -4.08 -9.40
N ILE A 173 -7.79 -4.61 -10.61
CA ILE A 173 -8.87 -5.26 -11.35
C ILE A 173 -9.41 -6.46 -10.54
N CYS A 174 -8.52 -7.34 -10.06
CA CYS A 174 -8.93 -8.47 -9.21
C CYS A 174 -9.66 -8.01 -7.94
N ARG A 175 -9.17 -6.93 -7.31
CA ARG A 175 -9.77 -6.33 -6.11
C ARG A 175 -11.16 -5.77 -6.39
N ILE A 176 -11.35 -5.05 -7.49
CA ILE A 176 -12.66 -4.50 -7.90
C ILE A 176 -13.64 -5.64 -8.15
N PHE A 177 -13.24 -6.69 -8.88
CA PHE A 177 -14.10 -7.85 -9.12
C PHE A 177 -14.49 -8.55 -7.81
N PHE A 178 -13.54 -8.75 -6.90
CA PHE A 178 -13.83 -9.32 -5.58
C PHE A 178 -14.82 -8.45 -4.79
N MET A 179 -14.61 -7.12 -4.75
CA MET A 179 -15.47 -6.17 -4.05
C MET A 179 -16.91 -6.15 -4.57
N ILE A 180 -17.08 -6.25 -5.90
CA ILE A 180 -18.39 -6.38 -6.54
C ILE A 180 -19.04 -7.72 -6.16
N SER A 181 -18.26 -8.80 -6.10
CA SER A 181 -18.80 -10.14 -5.81
C SER A 181 -19.23 -10.34 -4.36
N VAL A 182 -18.64 -9.59 -3.41
CA VAL A 182 -18.89 -9.72 -1.96
C VAL A 182 -19.74 -8.55 -1.42
N ASP A 183 -20.31 -7.72 -2.31
CA ASP A 183 -21.16 -6.58 -1.97
C ASP A 183 -20.53 -5.65 -0.91
N THR A 184 -19.25 -5.33 -1.09
CA THR A 184 -18.53 -4.45 -0.16
C THR A 184 -19.02 -2.99 -0.29
N PRO A 185 -18.91 -2.15 0.77
CA PRO A 185 -19.33 -0.76 0.72
C PRO A 185 -18.68 0.01 -0.45
N TYR A 186 -19.47 0.79 -1.18
CA TYR A 186 -19.09 1.46 -2.43
C TYR A 186 -17.81 2.33 -2.31
N VAL A 187 -17.51 2.85 -1.12
CA VAL A 187 -16.31 3.65 -0.85
C VAL A 187 -15.02 2.86 -1.15
N TYR A 188 -14.99 1.55 -0.88
CA TYR A 188 -13.84 0.70 -1.18
C TYR A 188 -13.64 0.52 -2.70
N SER A 189 -14.74 0.34 -3.44
CA SER A 189 -14.70 0.23 -4.90
C SER A 189 -14.24 1.54 -5.57
N VAL A 190 -14.71 2.69 -5.08
CA VAL A 190 -14.28 4.01 -5.58
C VAL A 190 -12.80 4.23 -5.33
N ALA A 191 -12.28 3.86 -4.16
CA ALA A 191 -10.86 3.94 -3.88
C ALA A 191 -10.05 3.11 -4.88
N SER A 192 -10.42 1.84 -5.11
CA SER A 192 -9.74 0.98 -6.09
C SER A 192 -9.81 1.51 -7.53
N LEU A 193 -10.91 2.18 -7.92
CA LEU A 193 -10.99 2.85 -9.23
C LEU A 193 -10.04 4.05 -9.34
N ILE A 194 -9.91 4.85 -8.29
CA ILE A 194 -8.93 5.95 -8.24
C ILE A 194 -7.51 5.38 -8.34
N GLN A 195 -7.22 4.29 -7.63
CA GLN A 195 -5.92 3.62 -7.68
C GLN A 195 -5.59 3.13 -9.09
N LEU A 196 -6.53 2.40 -9.72
CA LEU A 196 -6.42 1.92 -11.09
C LEU A 196 -6.14 3.05 -12.09
N GLY A 197 -6.81 4.20 -11.92
CA GLY A 197 -6.60 5.38 -12.76
C GLY A 197 -5.20 5.98 -12.63
N ILE A 198 -4.67 6.07 -11.40
CA ILE A 198 -3.31 6.58 -11.15
C ILE A 198 -2.27 5.61 -11.69
N ASP A 199 -2.42 4.31 -11.44
CA ASP A 199 -1.46 3.29 -11.89
C ASP A 199 -1.46 3.17 -13.42
N GLY A 200 -2.64 3.26 -14.05
CA GLY A 200 -2.78 3.38 -15.49
C GLY A 200 -2.01 4.58 -16.05
N TYR A 201 -2.18 5.77 -15.44
CA TYR A 201 -1.44 6.96 -15.85
C TYR A 201 0.09 6.79 -15.72
N LEU A 202 0.55 6.19 -14.63
CA LEU A 202 1.98 5.94 -14.38
C LEU A 202 2.57 4.89 -15.34
N LEU A 203 1.80 3.90 -15.78
CA LEU A 203 2.26 2.89 -16.73
C LEU A 203 2.55 3.48 -18.11
N TYR A 204 1.66 4.33 -18.62
CA TYR A 204 1.76 4.88 -19.99
C TYR A 204 2.74 6.05 -20.11
N LYS A 205 3.04 6.76 -19.02
CA LYS A 205 3.93 7.94 -19.03
C LYS A 205 5.40 7.59 -18.82
#